data_AF-A0A936HXA9-F1
#
_entry.id   AF-A0A936HXA9-F1
#
_cell.length_a   1.000
_cell.length_b   1.000
_cell.length_c   1.000
_cell.angle_alpha   90.00
_cell.angle_beta   90.00
_cell.angle_gamma   90.00
#
_symmetry.space_group_name_H-M   'P 1'
#
loop_
_entity.id
_entity.type
_entity.pdbx_description
1 polymer ?
#
loop_
_entity_poly.entity_id
_entity_poly.type
_entity_poly.pdbx_seq_one_letter_code
_entity_poly.pdbx_strand_id
1 'polypeptide(L)'
;MNPETYSGKVTAVGNSTGIRFDSALFKLHPEFSGDIRATIVADGHMLVSAKSSPADITDDAEDPVMLAFLHFIAKDMLDHPEGIAPLDVAQMDRIASLVAGVETD
;
A
#
# COMPACT_ATOMS: atom_id res chain seq x y z
N MET A 1 8.26 -7.40 -8.41
CA MET A 1 8.64 -6.01 -8.76
C MET A 1 9.38 -5.46 -7.55
N ASN A 2 10.62 -4.99 -7.69
CA ASN A 2 11.36 -4.48 -6.53
C ASN A 2 10.77 -3.13 -6.12
N PRO A 3 10.47 -2.89 -4.83
CA PRO A 3 10.01 -1.59 -4.37
C PRO A 3 11.13 -0.55 -4.53
N GLU A 4 10.85 0.53 -5.25
CA GLU A 4 11.77 1.66 -5.35
C GLU A 4 11.90 2.34 -3.98
N THR A 5 13.12 2.37 -3.45
CA THR A 5 13.38 2.91 -2.12
C THR A 5 14.00 4.29 -2.24
N TYR A 6 13.38 5.29 -1.63
CA TYR A 6 13.86 6.66 -1.59
C TYR A 6 14.24 7.05 -0.16
N SER A 7 15.49 7.50 0.04
CA SER A 7 15.95 7.97 1.36
C SER A 7 15.53 9.43 1.58
N GLY A 8 15.03 9.72 2.78
CA GLY A 8 14.74 11.07 3.24
C GLY A 8 15.55 11.48 4.47
N LYS A 9 15.55 12.77 4.79
CA LYS A 9 16.03 13.30 6.07
C LYS A 9 14.99 14.22 6.70
N VAL A 10 14.89 14.17 8.02
CA VAL A 10 14.08 15.10 8.79
C VAL A 10 14.82 16.44 8.89
N THR A 11 14.16 17.53 8.54
CA THR A 11 14.73 18.89 8.55
C THR A 11 13.73 19.87 9.16
N ALA A 12 14.23 20.89 9.85
CA ALA A 12 13.40 22.01 10.25
C ALA A 12 12.96 22.82 9.02
N VAL A 13 11.67 23.14 8.94
CA VAL A 13 11.04 23.95 7.89
C VAL A 13 10.26 25.07 8.57
N GLY A 14 10.90 26.22 8.77
CA GLY A 14 10.34 27.31 9.56
C GLY A 14 10.08 26.88 11.00
N ASN A 15 8.82 26.99 11.44
CA ASN A 15 8.36 26.55 12.77
C ASN A 15 7.89 25.09 12.81
N SER A 16 8.09 24.33 11.72
CA SER A 16 7.61 22.96 11.57
C SER A 16 8.77 22.00 11.29
N THR A 17 8.50 20.71 11.37
CA THR A 17 9.41 19.66 10.94
C THR A 17 8.93 19.09 9.61
N GLY A 18 9.82 19.03 8.62
CA GLY A 18 9.54 18.45 7.31
C GLY A 18 10.41 17.21 7.05
N ILE A 19 9.90 16.30 6.22
CA ILE A 19 10.67 15.16 5.71
C ILE A 19 11.08 15.52 4.29
N ARG A 20 12.40 15.62 4.05
CA ARG A 20 12.96 15.93 2.73
C ARG A 20 13.41 14.65 2.03
N PHE A 21 12.83 14.36 0.87
CA PHE A 21 13.26 13.29 -0.03
C PHE A 21 14.19 13.81 -1.13
N ASP A 22 14.91 12.90 -1.81
CA ASP A 22 15.70 13.24 -2.99
C ASP A 22 14.80 13.70 -4.16
N SER A 23 15.31 14.62 -5.00
CA SER A 23 14.59 15.16 -6.14
C SER A 23 14.18 14.11 -7.19
N ALA A 24 14.84 12.95 -7.24
CA ALA A 24 14.49 11.85 -8.12
C ALA A 24 13.07 11.35 -7.87
N LEU A 25 12.63 11.31 -6.60
CA LEU A 25 11.26 10.90 -6.23
C LEU A 25 10.23 11.77 -6.94
N PHE A 26 10.35 13.09 -6.85
CA PHE A 26 9.37 14.02 -7.43
C PHE A 26 9.45 14.11 -8.96
N LYS A 27 10.58 13.71 -9.55
CA LYS A 27 10.73 13.63 -11.01
C LYS A 27 10.07 12.38 -11.58
N LEU A 28 10.18 11.25 -10.88
CA LEU A 28 9.58 9.98 -11.29
C LEU A 28 8.11 9.87 -10.86
N HIS A 29 7.76 10.48 -9.74
CA HIS A 29 6.42 10.48 -9.14
C HIS A 29 5.92 11.92 -8.92
N PRO A 30 5.53 12.64 -10.00
CA PRO A 30 5.04 14.01 -9.91
C PRO A 30 3.81 14.17 -9.01
N GLU A 31 3.03 13.10 -8.79
CA GLU A 31 1.85 13.06 -7.93
C GLU A 31 2.12 13.50 -6.48
N PHE A 32 3.34 13.31 -5.96
CA PHE A 32 3.72 13.73 -4.60
C PHE A 32 4.16 15.19 -4.49
N SER A 33 4.10 15.97 -5.58
CA SER A 33 4.47 17.40 -5.55
C SER A 33 3.39 18.30 -4.93
N GLY A 34 2.18 17.77 -4.72
CA GLY A 34 1.03 18.49 -4.19
C GLY A 34 0.69 18.13 -2.75
N ASP A 35 -0.61 18.16 -2.43
CA ASP A 35 -1.13 17.72 -1.15
C ASP A 35 -0.91 16.22 -0.96
N ILE A 36 -0.30 15.84 0.16
CA ILE A 36 -0.07 14.45 0.53
C ILE A 36 -0.74 14.13 1.87
N ARG A 37 -1.10 12.87 2.07
CA ARG A 37 -1.59 12.33 3.34
C ARG A 37 -0.57 11.32 3.87
N ALA A 38 -0.24 11.45 5.14
CA ALA A 38 0.54 10.48 5.88
C ALA A 38 -0.36 9.68 6.83
N THR A 39 -0.28 8.36 6.77
CA THR A 39 -1.02 7.43 7.63
C THR A 39 -0.03 6.47 8.31
N ILE A 40 -0.12 6.33 9.63
CA ILE A 40 0.70 5.35 10.37
C ILE A 40 0.04 3.98 10.23
N VAL A 41 0.78 3.01 9.66
CA VAL A 41 0.27 1.65 9.42
C VAL A 41 0.79 0.64 10.44
N ALA A 42 1.97 0.89 11.01
CA ALA A 42 2.56 0.10 12.10
C ALA A 42 3.66 0.93 12.79
N ASP A 43 4.20 0.42 13.90
CA ASP A 43 5.32 1.05 14.59
C ASP A 43 6.51 1.22 13.64
N GLY A 44 6.98 2.47 13.50
CA GLY A 44 8.08 2.82 12.59
C GLY A 44 7.72 2.83 11.10
N HIS A 45 6.47 2.55 10.73
CA HIS A 45 6.03 2.46 9.33
C HIS A 45 4.91 3.47 9.04
N MET A 46 5.16 4.30 8.02
CA MET A 46 4.22 5.33 7.57
C MET A 46 3.96 5.15 6.07
N LEU A 47 2.68 5.10 5.71
CA LEU A 47 2.23 5.15 4.33
C LEU A 47 2.01 6.61 3.94
N VAL A 48 2.63 7.04 2.84
CA VAL A 48 2.41 8.36 2.25
C VAL A 48 1.63 8.18 0.96
N SER A 49 0.48 8.83 0.84
CA SER A 49 -0.33 8.85 -0.38
C SER A 49 -0.48 10.27 -0.91
N ALA A 50 -0.33 10.45 -2.22
CA ALA A 50 -0.71 11.68 -2.89
C ALA A 50 -2.24 11.84 -2.82
N LYS A 51 -2.72 13.04 -2.55
CA LYS A 51 -4.14 13.34 -2.62
C LYS A 51 -4.49 13.57 -4.09
N SER A 52 -4.71 12.48 -4.82
CA SER A 52 -5.18 12.56 -6.20
C SER A 52 -6.52 13.30 -6.24
N SER A 53 -6.73 14.10 -7.29
CA SER A 53 -8.05 14.64 -7.59
C SER A 53 -9.01 13.46 -7.78
N PRO A 54 -10.28 13.52 -7.33
CA PRO A 54 -11.27 12.46 -7.55
C PRO A 54 -11.46 12.04 -9.02
N ALA A 55 -10.93 12.83 -9.96
CA ALA A 55 -10.97 12.57 -11.40
C ALA A 55 -9.95 11.53 -11.90
N ASP A 56 -8.95 11.13 -11.09
CA ASP A 56 -7.90 10.16 -11.49
C ASP A 56 -8.12 8.75 -10.91
N ILE A 57 -9.22 8.52 -10.19
CA ILE A 57 -9.63 7.18 -9.77
C ILE A 57 -10.36 6.54 -10.95
N THR A 58 -9.60 6.02 -11.90
CA THR A 58 -10.12 5.02 -12.84
C THR A 58 -10.28 3.70 -12.08
N ASP A 59 -11.39 2.98 -12.28
CA ASP A 59 -11.64 1.65 -11.66
C ASP A 59 -10.51 0.62 -11.91
N ASP A 60 -9.63 0.87 -12.89
CA ASP A 60 -8.46 0.05 -13.22
C ASP A 60 -7.19 0.36 -12.40
N ALA A 61 -7.21 1.35 -11.50
CA ALA A 61 -6.06 1.65 -10.65
C ALA A 61 -6.02 0.68 -9.46
N GLU A 62 -5.10 -0.29 -9.49
CA GLU A 62 -4.87 -1.20 -8.36
C GLU A 62 -4.73 -0.41 -7.04
N ASP A 63 -5.62 -0.66 -6.07
CA ASP A 63 -5.63 0.05 -4.79
C ASP A 63 -4.26 -0.12 -4.08
N PRO A 64 -3.50 0.96 -3.85
CA PRO A 64 -2.15 0.88 -3.29
C PRO A 64 -2.15 0.33 -1.86
N VAL A 65 -3.24 0.49 -1.11
CA VAL A 65 -3.40 -0.11 0.22
C VAL A 65 -3.61 -1.61 0.09
N MET A 66 -4.47 -2.04 -0.84
CA MET A 66 -4.69 -3.45 -1.11
C MET A 66 -3.40 -4.13 -1.58
N LEU A 67 -2.65 -3.50 -2.49
CA LEU A 67 -1.35 -3.99 -2.95
C LEU A 67 -0.33 -4.10 -1.81
N ALA A 68 -0.23 -3.10 -0.94
CA ALA A 68 0.68 -3.14 0.21
C ALA A 68 0.33 -4.30 1.17
N PHE A 69 -0.97 -4.53 1.40
CA PHE A 69 -1.44 -5.66 2.19
C PHE A 69 -1.11 -7.01 1.53
N LEU A 70 -1.37 -7.16 0.23
CA LEU A 70 -1.05 -8.38 -0.51
C LEU A 70 0.46 -8.66 -0.53
N HIS A 71 1.31 -7.63 -0.65
CA HIS A 71 2.76 -7.78 -0.51
C HIS A 71 3.20 -8.24 0.88
N PHE A 72 2.55 -7.73 1.94
CA PHE A 72 2.79 -8.19 3.30
C PHE A 72 2.47 -9.69 3.43
N ILE A 73 1.30 -10.13 2.95
CA ILE A 73 0.91 -11.55 2.98
C ILE A 73 1.89 -12.41 2.15
N ALA A 74 2.26 -11.96 0.95
CA ALA A 74 3.19 -12.70 0.09
C ALA A 74 4.57 -12.90 0.75
N LYS A 75 5.05 -11.88 1.47
CA LYS A 75 6.29 -11.97 2.23
C LYS A 75 6.16 -12.93 3.41
N ASP A 76 5.06 -12.85 4.16
CA ASP A 76 4.78 -13.74 5.29
C ASP A 76 4.71 -15.21 4.87
N MET A 77 4.06 -15.52 3.74
CA MET A 77 4.01 -16.87 3.18
C MET A 77 5.40 -17.44 2.83
N LEU A 78 6.34 -16.59 2.42
CA LEU A 78 7.72 -17.01 2.13
C LEU A 78 8.55 -17.21 3.40
N ASP A 79 8.38 -16.32 4.38
CA ASP A 79 9.15 -16.34 5.63
C ASP A 79 8.63 -17.42 6.61
N HIS A 80 7.32 -17.74 6.55
CA HIS A 80 6.61 -18.67 7.44
C HIS A 80 5.79 -19.72 6.68
N PRO A 81 6.43 -20.63 5.91
CA PRO A 81 5.72 -21.67 5.15
C PRO A 81 4.94 -22.65 6.05
N GLU A 82 5.31 -22.78 7.32
CA GLU A 82 4.59 -23.59 8.32
C GLU A 82 3.15 -23.10 8.58
N GLY A 83 2.84 -21.84 8.27
CA GLY A 83 1.51 -21.27 8.40
C GLY A 83 0.57 -21.61 7.22
N ILE A 84 1.10 -22.15 6.12
CA ILE A 84 0.32 -22.44 4.91
C ILE A 84 -0.39 -23.78 5.08
N ALA A 85 -1.71 -23.73 5.25
CA ALA A 85 -2.56 -24.92 5.29
C ALA A 85 -3.10 -25.28 3.89
N PRO A 86 -3.25 -26.59 3.58
CA PRO A 86 -3.97 -27.01 2.39
C PRO A 86 -5.40 -26.51 2.41
N LEU A 87 -5.90 -26.10 1.24
CA LEU A 87 -7.30 -25.73 1.07
C LEU A 87 -8.17 -26.98 1.15
N ASP A 88 -9.10 -27.02 2.09
CA ASP A 88 -10.08 -28.10 2.22
C ASP A 88 -11.49 -27.71 1.71
N VAL A 89 -12.36 -28.71 1.57
CA VAL A 89 -13.72 -28.51 1.05
C VAL A 89 -14.55 -27.62 1.96
N ALA A 90 -14.39 -27.74 3.29
CA ALA A 90 -15.14 -26.92 4.25
C ALA A 90 -14.73 -25.44 4.17
N GLN A 91 -13.45 -25.17 3.92
CA GLN A 91 -12.93 -23.83 3.67
C GLN A 91 -13.46 -23.27 2.36
N MET A 92 -13.54 -24.07 1.28
CA MET A 92 -14.15 -23.65 0.03
C MET A 92 -15.64 -23.30 0.18
N ASP A 93 -16.40 -24.13 0.89
CA ASP A 93 -17.83 -23.86 1.15
C ASP A 93 -18.01 -22.58 1.96
N ARG A 94 -17.12 -22.34 2.93
CA ARG A 94 -17.11 -21.10 3.71
C ARG A 94 -16.77 -19.89 2.84
N ILE A 95 -15.76 -19.98 1.98
CA ILE A 95 -15.40 -18.90 1.05
C ILE A 95 -16.59 -18.58 0.14
N ALA A 96 -17.21 -19.60 -0.46
CA ALA A 96 -18.38 -19.44 -1.32
C ALA A 96 -19.54 -18.76 -0.59
N SER A 97 -19.79 -19.11 0.68
CA SER A 97 -20.79 -18.44 1.51
C SER A 97 -20.43 -16.97 1.82
N LEU A 98 -19.15 -16.64 1.99
CA LEU A 98 -18.70 -15.30 2.32
C LEU A 98 -18.78 -14.34 1.13
N VAL A 99 -18.59 -14.85 -0.09
CA VAL A 99 -18.68 -14.06 -1.32
C VAL A 99 -20.06 -14.11 -1.97
N ALA A 100 -21.02 -14.79 -1.35
CA ALA A 100 -22.37 -14.91 -1.89
C ALA A 100 -23.04 -13.53 -2.02
N GLY A 101 -23.44 -13.18 -3.25
CA GLY A 101 -24.09 -11.90 -3.55
C GLY A 101 -23.13 -10.75 -3.82
N VAL A 102 -21.82 -11.00 -3.87
CA VAL A 102 -20.84 -10.06 -4.44
C VAL A 102 -20.85 -10.23 -5.95
N GLU A 103 -21.15 -9.16 -6.69
CA GLU A 103 -21.03 -9.15 -8.14
C GLU A 103 -19.53 -9.14 -8.50
N THR A 104 -19.11 -10.10 -9.32
CA THR A 104 -17.76 -10.16 -9.90
C THR A 104 -17.90 -9.85 -11.38
N ASP A 105 -17.26 -8.79 -11.85
CA ASP A 105 -17.13 -8.46 -13.28
C ASP A 105 -16.31 -9.52 -14.05
#